data_AF-A0A6S6SPL3-F1
#
_entry.id   AF-A0A6S6SPL3-F1
#
_cell.length_a   1.000
_cell.length_b   1.000
_cell.length_c   1.000
_cell.angle_alpha   90.00
_cell.angle_beta   90.00
_cell.angle_gamma   90.00
#
_symmetry.space_group_name_H-M   'P 1'
#
loop_
_entity.id
_entity.type
_entity.pdbx_description
1 polymer ?
#
loop_
_entity_poly.entity_id
_entity_poly.type
_entity_poly.pdbx_seq_one_letter_code
_entity_poly.pdbx_strand_id
1 'polypeptide(L)'
;MLTMNDDLEGALKEYLKLLDEEEYFEAHEVLEEAWHPLRLKKHPLANLAKGLINGAIAFEHIKRNRKDVQKKAQTVISSYERHKHLCVEGIACYALFKDSLEKIEGLKRQNTSIFTI
;
A
#
# COMPACT_ATOMS: atom_id res chain seq x y z
N MET A 1 -10.04 -18.38 8.65
CA MET A 1 -9.48 -17.63 9.79
C MET A 1 -8.77 -16.44 9.19
N LEU A 2 -9.03 -15.20 9.61
CA LEU A 2 -8.20 -14.08 9.14
C LEU A 2 -6.82 -14.26 9.78
N THR A 3 -5.78 -14.42 8.97
CA THR A 3 -4.40 -14.39 9.47
C THR A 3 -4.11 -12.99 10.01
N MET A 4 -3.46 -12.91 11.16
CA MET A 4 -3.15 -11.64 11.82
C MET A 4 -1.69 -11.65 12.23
N ASN A 5 -1.00 -10.55 11.98
CA ASN A 5 0.40 -10.35 12.31
C ASN A 5 0.54 -9.06 13.12
N ASP A 6 1.01 -9.11 14.37
CA ASP A 6 1.24 -7.88 15.15
C ASP A 6 2.59 -7.20 14.79
N ASP A 7 3.44 -7.83 13.96
CA ASP A 7 4.71 -7.28 13.47
C ASP A 7 4.52 -6.38 12.23
N LEU A 8 4.17 -5.12 12.47
CA LEU A 8 4.06 -4.11 11.42
C LEU A 8 5.40 -3.81 10.73
N GLU A 9 6.52 -3.84 11.47
CA GLU A 9 7.83 -3.49 10.92
C GLU A 9 8.30 -4.55 9.91
N GLY A 10 8.19 -5.83 10.28
CA GLY A 10 8.49 -6.95 9.39
C GLY A 10 7.58 -6.97 8.16
N ALA A 11 6.28 -6.71 8.34
CA ALA A 11 5.34 -6.63 7.23
C ALA A 11 5.68 -5.49 6.24
N LEU A 12 6.10 -4.32 6.73
CA LEU A 12 6.51 -3.21 5.86
C LEU A 12 7.82 -3.50 5.10
N LYS A 13 8.77 -4.21 5.72
CA LYS A 13 10.01 -4.65 5.05
C LYS A 13 9.72 -5.62 3.91
N GLU A 14 8.88 -6.62 4.16
CA GLU A 14 8.50 -7.59 3.12
C GLU A 14 7.62 -6.93 2.05
N TYR A 15 6.71 -6.03 2.43
CA TYR A 15 5.94 -5.22 1.49
C TYR A 15 6.83 -4.48 0.48
N LEU A 16 7.88 -3.80 0.95
CA LEU A 16 8.83 -3.09 0.09
C LEU A 16 9.54 -4.03 -0.89
N LYS A 17 10.04 -5.16 -0.39
CA LYS A 17 10.68 -6.19 -1.22
C LYS A 17 9.72 -6.70 -2.30
N LEU A 18 8.47 -7.00 -1.95
CA LEU A 18 7.46 -7.47 -2.90
C LEU A 18 7.08 -6.39 -3.94
N LEU A 19 7.09 -5.11 -3.57
CA LEU A 19 6.95 -4.02 -4.55
C LEU A 19 8.13 -3.93 -5.52
N ASP A 20 9.36 -4.27 -5.09
CA ASP A 20 10.53 -4.36 -5.99
C ASP A 20 10.43 -5.55 -6.95
N GLU A 21 9.86 -6.66 -6.49
CA GLU A 21 9.62 -7.88 -7.27
C GLU A 21 8.35 -7.81 -8.13
N GLU A 22 7.62 -6.70 -8.08
CA GLU A 22 6.32 -6.50 -8.72
C GLU A 22 5.23 -7.51 -8.29
N GLU A 23 5.38 -8.13 -7.12
CA GLU A 23 4.41 -9.06 -6.51
C GLU A 23 3.40 -8.28 -5.67
N TYR A 24 2.60 -7.46 -6.37
CA TYR A 24 1.70 -6.48 -5.75
C TYR A 24 0.54 -7.11 -4.96
N PHE A 25 0.06 -8.28 -5.37
CA PHE A 25 -1.00 -8.99 -4.65
C PHE A 25 -0.49 -9.51 -3.30
N GLU A 26 0.69 -10.11 -3.31
CA GLU A 26 1.39 -10.61 -2.13
C GLU A 26 1.77 -9.46 -1.19
N ALA A 27 2.23 -8.33 -1.74
CA ALA A 27 2.49 -7.12 -0.95
C ALA A 27 1.22 -6.66 -0.20
N HIS A 28 0.07 -6.67 -0.89
CA HIS A 28 -1.22 -6.41 -0.27
C HIS A 28 -1.52 -7.38 0.88
N GLU A 29 -1.37 -8.69 0.68
CA GLU A 29 -1.73 -9.71 1.68
C GLU A 29 -0.88 -9.55 2.95
N VAL A 30 0.44 -9.46 2.80
CA VAL A 30 1.38 -9.33 3.95
C VAL A 30 1.07 -8.10 4.79
N LEU A 31 0.78 -6.96 4.16
CA LEU A 31 0.46 -5.74 4.89
C LEU A 31 -0.97 -5.75 5.44
N GLU A 32 -1.92 -6.46 4.79
CA GLU A 32 -3.28 -6.63 5.30
C GLU A 32 -3.30 -7.44 6.60
N GLU A 33 -2.51 -8.50 6.70
CA GLU A 33 -2.34 -9.29 7.94
C GLU A 33 -1.88 -8.41 9.11
N ALA A 34 -0.95 -7.46 8.85
CA ALA A 34 -0.48 -6.50 9.85
C ALA A 34 -1.46 -5.34 10.11
N TRP A 35 -2.29 -5.01 9.13
CA TRP A 35 -3.29 -3.96 9.25
C TRP A 35 -4.50 -4.39 10.07
N HIS A 36 -4.91 -5.66 10.02
CA HIS A 36 -6.07 -6.15 10.77
C HIS A 36 -6.00 -5.85 12.28
N PRO A 37 -4.90 -6.15 12.99
CA PRO A 37 -4.74 -5.75 14.39
C PRO A 37 -4.84 -4.23 14.60
N LEU A 38 -4.18 -3.43 13.75
CA LEU A 38 -4.24 -1.96 13.83
C LEU A 38 -5.67 -1.44 13.72
N ARG A 39 -6.43 -1.98 12.76
CA ARG A 39 -7.84 -1.61 12.55
C ARG A 39 -8.70 -1.95 13.76
N LEU A 40 -8.58 -3.17 14.30
CA LEU A 40 -9.38 -3.59 15.46
C LEU A 40 -9.07 -2.75 16.71
N LYS A 41 -7.79 -2.40 16.91
CA LYS A 41 -7.32 -1.54 18.00
C LYS A 41 -7.61 -0.05 17.75
N LYS A 42 -8.20 0.33 16.60
CA LYS A 42 -8.39 1.72 16.15
C LYS A 42 -7.08 2.53 16.21
N HIS A 43 -5.97 1.89 15.90
CA HIS A 43 -4.64 2.48 15.97
C HIS A 43 -4.51 3.62 14.94
N PRO A 44 -3.85 4.74 15.26
CA PRO A 44 -3.69 5.87 14.33
C PRO A 44 -3.08 5.50 12.97
N LEU A 45 -2.23 4.47 12.94
CA LEU A 45 -1.57 3.98 11.72
C LEU A 45 -2.47 3.13 10.81
N ALA A 46 -3.65 2.72 11.26
CA ALA A 46 -4.52 1.83 10.48
C ALA A 46 -4.89 2.42 9.12
N ASN A 47 -5.13 3.73 9.05
CA ASN A 47 -5.48 4.38 7.79
C ASN A 47 -4.27 4.57 6.87
N LEU A 48 -3.08 4.81 7.42
CA LEU A 48 -1.85 4.90 6.63
C LEU A 48 -1.49 3.55 6.00
N ALA A 49 -1.52 2.47 6.79
CA ALA A 49 -1.30 1.11 6.28
C ALA A 49 -2.36 0.71 5.23
N LYS A 50 -3.65 1.04 5.45
CA LYS A 50 -4.71 0.85 4.44
C LYS A 50 -4.41 1.59 3.14
N GLY A 51 -3.82 2.78 3.23
CA GLY A 51 -3.35 3.54 2.07
C GLY A 51 -2.37 2.73 1.23
N LEU A 52 -1.32 2.19 1.86
CA LEU A 52 -0.31 1.36 1.18
C LEU A 52 -0.88 0.06 0.59
N ILE A 53 -1.75 -0.63 1.32
CA ILE A 53 -2.44 -1.85 0.83
C ILE A 53 -3.16 -1.56 -0.49
N ASN A 54 -3.97 -0.49 -0.50
CA ASN A 54 -4.69 -0.09 -1.72
C ASN A 54 -3.76 0.48 -2.80
N GLY A 55 -2.61 1.02 -2.40
CA GLY A 55 -1.49 1.39 -3.27
C GLY A 55 -1.02 0.20 -4.09
N ALA A 56 -0.68 -0.92 -3.43
CA ALA A 56 -0.24 -2.14 -4.09
C ALA A 56 -1.34 -2.73 -5.02
N ILE A 57 -2.59 -2.82 -4.54
CA ILE A 57 -3.70 -3.33 -5.37
C ILE A 57 -3.94 -2.50 -6.64
N ALA A 58 -3.65 -1.20 -6.63
CA ALA A 58 -3.73 -0.38 -7.84
C ALA A 58 -2.79 -0.89 -8.93
N PHE A 59 -1.57 -1.28 -8.56
CA PHE A 59 -0.59 -1.85 -9.49
C PHE A 59 -0.88 -3.31 -9.82
N GLU A 60 -1.51 -4.08 -8.93
CA GLU A 60 -2.00 -5.41 -9.30
C GLU A 60 -3.07 -5.35 -10.39
N HIS A 61 -3.96 -4.35 -10.35
CA HIS A 61 -4.90 -4.12 -11.43
C HIS A 61 -4.21 -3.81 -12.75
N ILE A 62 -3.13 -3.01 -12.72
CA ILE A 62 -2.32 -2.68 -13.89
C ILE A 62 -1.60 -3.92 -14.41
N LYS A 63 -0.88 -4.67 -13.57
CA LYS A 63 -0.17 -5.93 -13.89
C LYS A 63 -1.10 -6.93 -14.58
N ARG A 64 -2.32 -7.11 -14.06
CA ARG A 64 -3.32 -8.03 -14.64
C ARG A 64 -3.92 -7.56 -15.97
N ASN A 65 -3.87 -6.26 -16.26
CA ASN A 65 -4.36 -5.62 -17.48
C ASN A 65 -5.74 -6.12 -17.98
N ARG A 66 -6.71 -6.22 -17.06
CA ARG A 66 -8.08 -6.65 -17.39
C ARG A 66 -8.95 -5.46 -17.83
N LYS A 67 -10.17 -5.74 -18.31
CA LYS A 67 -11.17 -4.70 -18.63
C LYS A 67 -11.32 -3.69 -17.49
N ASP A 68 -11.43 -2.42 -17.87
CA ASP A 68 -11.57 -1.26 -16.98
C ASP A 68 -10.38 -1.02 -16.04
N VAL A 69 -9.18 -1.46 -16.42
CA VAL A 69 -7.95 -1.32 -15.61
C VAL A 69 -7.76 0.11 -15.09
N GLN A 70 -7.89 1.12 -15.96
CA GLN A 70 -7.72 2.52 -15.59
C GLN A 70 -8.68 2.93 -14.47
N LYS A 71 -9.98 2.67 -14.66
CA LYS A 71 -11.01 2.97 -13.65
C LYS A 71 -10.73 2.25 -12.33
N LYS A 72 -10.39 0.96 -12.39
CA LYS A 72 -10.13 0.16 -11.19
C LYS A 72 -8.93 0.68 -10.41
N ALA A 73 -7.78 0.84 -11.09
CA ALA A 73 -6.55 1.35 -10.50
C ALA A 73 -6.76 2.75 -9.89
N GLN A 74 -7.41 3.67 -10.61
CA GLN A 74 -7.73 5.01 -10.11
C GLN A 74 -8.70 4.99 -8.91
N THR A 75 -9.64 4.03 -8.87
CA THR A 75 -10.57 3.92 -7.74
C THR A 75 -9.83 3.49 -6.47
N VAL A 76 -9.01 2.44 -6.53
CA VAL A 76 -8.32 1.93 -5.34
C VAL A 76 -7.20 2.88 -4.88
N ILE A 77 -6.43 3.49 -5.80
CA ILE A 77 -5.36 4.44 -5.45
C ILE A 77 -5.89 5.67 -4.72
N SER A 78 -7.17 6.02 -4.86
CA SER A 78 -7.77 7.14 -4.13
C SER A 78 -7.67 6.99 -2.60
N SER A 79 -7.64 5.75 -2.09
CA SER A 79 -7.41 5.48 -0.68
C SER A 79 -5.96 5.73 -0.27
N TYR A 80 -5.00 5.44 -1.16
CA TYR A 80 -3.60 5.80 -0.94
C TYR A 80 -3.44 7.33 -0.87
N GLU A 81 -3.99 8.05 -1.85
CA GLU A 81 -3.93 9.51 -1.91
C GLU A 81 -4.54 10.18 -0.66
N ARG A 82 -5.67 9.63 -0.20
CA ARG A 82 -6.35 10.15 0.99
C ARG A 82 -5.51 10.04 2.25
N HIS A 83 -4.66 9.03 2.39
CA HIS A 83 -4.01 8.73 3.68
C HIS A 83 -2.50 8.92 3.69
N LYS A 84 -1.82 9.08 2.55
CA LYS A 84 -0.36 9.23 2.49
C LYS A 84 0.17 10.41 3.32
N HIS A 85 -0.62 11.48 3.46
CA HIS A 85 -0.27 12.64 4.27
C HIS A 85 -0.13 12.35 5.78
N LEU A 86 -0.63 11.20 6.26
CA LEU A 86 -0.48 10.76 7.65
C LEU A 86 0.95 10.27 7.97
N CYS A 87 1.79 10.06 6.94
CA CYS A 87 3.19 9.72 7.12
C CYS A 87 4.00 10.96 7.50
N VAL A 88 4.06 11.25 8.80
CA VAL A 88 4.81 12.38 9.37
C VAL A 88 5.93 11.88 10.27
N GLU A 89 7.00 12.66 10.41
CA GLU A 89 8.11 12.31 11.30
C GLU A 89 7.62 12.05 12.74
N GLY A 90 8.23 11.05 13.40
CA GLY A 90 7.90 10.68 14.78
C GLY A 90 6.86 9.56 14.93
N ILE A 91 6.23 9.10 13.84
CA ILE A 91 5.40 7.89 13.90
C ILE A 91 6.25 6.61 13.98
N ALA A 92 5.69 5.55 14.55
CA ALA A 92 6.34 4.24 14.52
C ALA A 92 6.53 3.76 13.07
N CYS A 93 7.68 3.14 12.79
CA CYS A 93 8.09 2.70 11.45
C CYS A 93 8.12 3.83 10.39
N TYR A 94 8.31 5.10 10.78
CA TYR A 94 8.29 6.25 9.86
C TYR A 94 9.14 6.04 8.60
N ALA A 95 10.40 5.59 8.75
CA ALA A 95 11.29 5.39 7.62
C ALA A 95 10.70 4.39 6.59
N LEU A 96 10.20 3.24 7.05
CA LEU A 96 9.61 2.23 6.17
C LEU A 96 8.31 2.71 5.52
N PHE A 97 7.46 3.46 6.23
CA PHE A 97 6.28 4.08 5.63
C PHE A 97 6.70 5.07 4.54
N LYS A 98 7.69 5.93 4.82
CA LYS A 98 8.20 6.90 3.87
C LYS A 98 8.74 6.21 2.61
N ASP A 99 9.59 5.21 2.77
CA ASP A 99 10.15 4.44 1.66
C ASP A 99 9.02 3.77 0.84
N SER A 100 8.00 3.23 1.50
CA SER A 100 6.83 2.63 0.83
C SER A 100 6.04 3.65 0.03
N LEU A 101 5.84 4.87 0.56
CA LEU A 101 5.19 5.95 -0.17
C LEU A 101 6.02 6.36 -1.39
N GLU A 102 7.33 6.54 -1.22
CA GLU A 102 8.24 6.91 -2.31
C GLU A 102 8.25 5.87 -3.43
N LYS A 103 8.21 4.58 -3.06
CA LYS A 103 8.10 3.46 -4.01
C LYS A 103 6.79 3.52 -4.80
N ILE A 104 5.65 3.71 -4.13
CA ILE A 104 4.34 3.84 -4.78
C ILE A 104 4.29 5.07 -5.71
N GLU A 105 4.82 6.23 -5.30
CA GLU A 105 4.90 7.41 -6.17
C GLU A 105 5.83 7.16 -7.38
N GLY A 106 6.92 6.40 -7.19
CA GLY A 106 7.80 5.96 -8.27
C GLY A 106 7.05 5.13 -9.31
N LEU A 107 6.30 4.13 -8.86
CA LEU A 107 5.47 3.27 -9.72
C LEU A 107 4.37 4.08 -10.44
N LYS A 108 3.77 5.09 -9.78
CA LYS A 108 2.81 6.00 -10.43
C LYS A 108 3.44 6.77 -11.58
N ARG A 109 4.66 7.31 -11.38
CA ARG A 109 5.43 8.01 -12.42
C ARG A 109 5.79 7.12 -13.62
N GLN A 110 5.90 5.81 -13.43
CA GLN A 110 6.10 4.86 -14.52
C GLN A 110 4.80 4.54 -15.28
N ASN A 111 3.63 4.86 -14.72
CA ASN A 111 2.31 4.52 -15.22
C ASN A 111 1.44 5.77 -15.50
N THR A 112 2.03 6.80 -16.12
CA THR A 112 1.39 8.12 -16.37
C THR A 112 0.14 8.07 -17.24
N SER A 113 0.01 7.05 -18.11
CA SER A 113 -1.20 6.84 -18.92
C SER A 113 -2.43 6.45 -18.07
N ILE A 114 -2.20 5.89 -16.88
CA ILE A 114 -3.25 5.47 -15.94
C ILE A 114 -3.46 6.55 -14.87
N PHE A 115 -2.38 7.02 -14.28
CA PHE A 115 -2.41 8.04 -13.24
C PHE A 115 -1.96 9.37 -13.86
N THR A 116 -2.91 10.18 -14.30
CA THR A 116 -2.61 11.57 -14.66
C THR A 116 -2.08 12.25 -13.40
N ILE A 117 -0.79 12.59 -13.41
CA ILE A 117 -0.07 13.21 -12.29
C ILE A 117 -0.25 14.72 -12.35
#